data_AF-A0A947DX39-F1
#
_entry.id   AF-A0A947DX39-F1
#
_cell.length_a   1.000
_cell.length_b   1.000
_cell.length_c   1.000
_cell.angle_alpha   90.00
_cell.angle_beta   90.00
_cell.angle_gamma   90.00
#
_symmetry.space_group_name_H-M   'P 1'
#
loop_
_entity.id
_entity.type
_entity.pdbx_description
1 polymer ?
#
loop_
_entity_poly.entity_id
_entity_poly.type
_entity_poly.pdbx_seq_one_letter_code
_entity_poly.pdbx_strand_id
1 'polypeptide(L)'
;ADTRFPVASVQCVVDSFLALHALPASRFGPTRVMNLPSLTVTPAEIAAAVQRRGAAGRVVWQPDAQMQSIVDGWPRAFTSERALSLGLQADRHVDDIVAAYLESRTDD
;
A
#
# COMPACT_ATOMS: atom_id res chain seq x y z
N ALA A 1 -2.13 3.16 17.77
CA ALA A 1 -2.15 3.58 16.36
C ALA A 1 -0.93 3.04 15.60
N ASP A 2 -0.35 1.94 16.10
CA ASP A 2 1.04 1.57 15.87
C ASP A 2 1.16 0.21 15.17
N THR A 3 0.03 -0.46 14.95
CA THR A 3 -0.04 -1.69 14.16
C THR A 3 0.49 -1.40 12.77
N ARG A 4 1.48 -2.18 12.36
CA ARG A 4 2.11 -2.08 11.04
C ARG A 4 1.43 -3.02 10.07
N PHE A 5 1.13 -2.53 8.88
CA PHE A 5 0.60 -3.34 7.80
C PHE A 5 1.07 -2.81 6.45
N PRO A 6 1.13 -3.69 5.43
CA PRO A 6 1.50 -3.30 4.08
C PRO A 6 0.37 -2.50 3.42
N VAL A 7 0.73 -1.43 2.70
CA VAL A 7 -0.18 -0.60 1.90
C VAL A 7 0.45 -0.25 0.55
N ALA A 8 -0.40 0.02 -0.43
CA ALA A 8 -0.02 0.56 -1.73
C ALA A 8 -1.14 1.49 -2.23
N SER A 9 -0.78 2.47 -3.07
CA SER A 9 -1.78 3.26 -3.80
C SER A 9 -2.50 2.40 -4.85
N VAL A 10 -3.70 2.83 -5.24
CA VAL A 10 -4.46 2.19 -6.33
C VAL A 10 -3.63 2.21 -7.63
N GLN A 11 -2.99 3.34 -7.93
CA GLN A 11 -2.19 3.49 -9.15
C GLN A 11 -1.02 2.49 -9.18
N CYS A 12 -0.29 2.35 -8.07
CA CYS A 12 0.82 1.39 -7.97
C CYS A 12 0.35 -0.06 -8.21
N VAL A 13 -0.85 -0.42 -7.73
CA VAL A 13 -1.43 -1.75 -7.96
C VAL A 13 -1.84 -1.94 -9.42
N VAL A 14 -2.47 -0.92 -10.04
CA VAL A 14 -2.85 -0.95 -11.46
C VAL A 14 -1.61 -1.09 -12.35
N ASP A 15 -0.58 -0.29 -12.12
CA ASP A 15 0.68 -0.35 -12.86
C ASP A 15 1.33 -1.73 -12.73
N SER A 16 1.29 -2.31 -11.53
CA SER A 16 1.77 -3.67 -11.28
C SER A 16 1.01 -4.71 -12.09
N PHE A 17 -0.32 -4.62 -12.16
CA PHE A 17 -1.12 -5.54 -12.97
C PHE A 17 -0.89 -5.38 -14.47
N LEU A 18 -0.77 -4.15 -14.97
CA LEU A 18 -0.44 -3.91 -16.37
C LEU A 18 0.93 -4.46 -16.74
N ALA A 19 1.94 -4.23 -15.89
CA ALA A 19 3.27 -4.76 -16.08
C ALA A 19 3.29 -6.30 -16.05
N LEU A 20 2.59 -6.93 -15.10
CA LEU A 20 2.48 -8.39 -15.02
C LEU A 20 1.68 -8.98 -16.19
N HIS A 21 0.65 -8.29 -16.68
CA HIS A 21 -0.11 -8.71 -17.85
C HIS A 21 0.76 -8.75 -19.11
N ALA A 22 1.64 -7.75 -19.28
CA ALA A 22 2.57 -7.67 -20.41
C ALA A 22 3.83 -8.56 -20.24
N LEU A 23 4.06 -9.13 -19.05
CA LEU A 23 5.27 -9.89 -18.76
C LEU A 23 5.24 -11.27 -19.47
N PRO A 24 6.31 -11.63 -20.22
CA PRO A 24 6.40 -12.97 -20.80
C PRO A 24 6.30 -14.06 -19.73
N ALA A 25 5.47 -15.08 -19.96
CA ALA A 25 5.23 -16.16 -19.00
C ALA A 25 6.52 -16.87 -18.53
N SER A 26 7.52 -16.98 -19.42
CA SER A 26 8.84 -17.55 -19.11
C SER A 26 9.62 -16.75 -18.05
N ARG A 27 9.38 -15.44 -17.95
CA ARG A 27 9.99 -14.55 -16.93
C ARG A 27 9.28 -14.66 -15.59
N PHE A 28 7.99 -14.98 -15.58
CA PHE A 28 7.25 -15.19 -14.34
C PHE A 28 7.69 -16.49 -13.64
N GLY A 29 8.07 -17.53 -14.38
CA GLY A 29 8.52 -18.81 -13.78
C GLY A 29 7.37 -19.69 -13.27
N PRO A 30 7.62 -20.62 -12.33
CA PRO A 30 6.71 -21.74 -12.08
C PRO A 30 5.51 -21.43 -11.17
N THR A 31 5.64 -20.51 -10.20
CA THR A 31 4.51 -20.10 -9.34
C THR A 31 3.61 -19.08 -10.04
N ARG A 32 2.40 -18.89 -9.52
CA ARG A 32 1.42 -17.87 -9.94
C ARG A 32 1.06 -16.89 -8.82
N VAL A 33 1.76 -16.96 -7.68
CA VAL A 33 1.51 -16.13 -6.51
C VAL A 33 2.78 -15.35 -6.17
N MET A 34 2.65 -14.05 -5.89
CA MET A 34 3.70 -13.22 -5.32
C MET A 34 3.09 -12.07 -4.51
N ASN A 35 3.81 -11.58 -3.50
CA ASN A 35 3.49 -10.31 -2.87
C ASN A 35 3.92 -9.16 -3.78
N LEU A 36 3.04 -8.18 -3.99
CA LEU A 36 3.42 -6.95 -4.67
C LEU A 36 4.30 -6.09 -3.76
N PRO A 37 5.17 -5.22 -4.33
CA PRO A 37 5.89 -4.23 -3.55
C PRO A 37 4.88 -3.32 -2.81
N SER A 38 5.14 -3.04 -1.53
CA SER A 38 4.28 -2.22 -0.69
C SER A 38 5.10 -1.45 0.33
N LEU A 39 4.54 -0.35 0.83
CA LEU A 39 5.05 0.34 2.00
C LEU A 39 4.54 -0.36 3.26
N THR A 40 5.36 -0.45 4.31
CA THR A 40 4.91 -0.86 5.63
C THR A 40 4.72 0.37 6.50
N VAL A 41 3.47 0.66 6.86
CA VAL A 41 3.10 1.87 7.60
C VAL A 41 2.21 1.57 8.79
N THR A 42 2.01 2.57 9.63
CA THR A 42 1.07 2.61 10.74
C THR A 42 -0.07 3.59 10.45
N PRO A 43 -1.24 3.46 11.09
CA PRO A 43 -2.29 4.46 11.04
C PRO A 43 -1.82 5.86 11.43
N ALA A 44 -0.91 5.97 12.39
CA ALA A 44 -0.33 7.25 12.80
C ALA A 44 0.49 7.93 11.68
N GLU A 45 1.28 7.16 10.93
CA GLU A 45 2.05 7.67 9.78
C GLU A 45 1.13 8.15 8.66
N ILE A 46 0.03 7.42 8.38
CA ILE A 46 -1.00 7.85 7.41
C ILE A 46 -1.66 9.14 7.88
N ALA A 47 -2.09 9.23 9.15
CA ALA A 47 -2.71 10.42 9.70
C ALA A 47 -1.78 11.65 9.60
N ALA A 48 -0.48 11.47 9.90
CA ALA A 48 0.51 12.53 9.76
C ALA A 48 0.70 12.96 8.29
N ALA A 49 0.66 12.04 7.33
CA ALA A 49 0.72 12.35 5.91
C ALA A 49 -0.49 13.17 5.44
N VAL A 50 -1.69 12.80 5.90
CA VAL A 50 -2.92 13.57 5.63
C VAL A 50 -2.84 14.98 6.21
N GLN A 51 -2.31 15.13 7.43
CA GLN A 51 -2.11 16.46 8.05
C GLN A 51 -1.11 17.32 7.25
N ARG A 52 -0.01 16.75 6.76
CA ARG A 52 0.96 17.47 5.90
C ARG A 52 0.33 17.99 4.61
N ARG A 53 -0.76 17.38 4.14
CA ARG A 53 -1.52 17.81 2.95
C ARG A 53 -2.62 18.85 3.25
N GLY A 54 -2.65 19.41 4.46
CA GLY A 54 -3.52 20.54 4.80
C GLY A 54 -4.88 20.16 5.38
N ALA A 55 -5.09 18.90 5.78
CA ALA A 55 -6.32 18.50 6.46
C ALA A 55 -6.46 19.21 7.83
N ALA A 56 -7.58 19.91 8.04
CA ALA A 56 -7.92 20.57 9.31
C ALA A 56 -8.71 19.66 10.29
N GLY A 57 -9.06 18.45 9.86
CA GLY A 57 -9.85 17.51 10.67
C GLY A 57 -9.06 16.89 11.83
N ARG A 58 -9.77 16.50 12.89
CA ARG A 58 -9.19 15.77 14.03
C ARG A 58 -9.33 14.27 13.85
N VAL A 59 -8.23 13.54 14.02
CA VAL A 59 -8.23 12.07 14.11
C VAL A 59 -8.49 11.67 15.57
N VAL A 60 -9.44 10.77 15.80
CA VAL A 60 -9.72 10.17 17.10
C VAL A 60 -9.46 8.67 17.02
N TRP A 61 -8.62 8.16 17.91
CA TRP A 61 -8.30 6.74 17.97
C TRP A 61 -9.36 6.01 18.81
N GLN A 62 -10.16 5.16 18.17
CA GLN A 62 -11.15 4.30 18.84
C GLN A 62 -10.92 2.85 18.41
N PRO A 63 -9.96 2.14 19.04
CA PRO A 63 -9.67 0.76 18.68
C PRO A 63 -10.88 -0.14 18.95
N ASP A 64 -11.30 -0.87 17.93
CA ASP A 64 -12.26 -1.97 18.05
C ASP A 64 -11.48 -3.27 18.28
N ALA A 65 -11.78 -4.00 19.36
CA ALA A 65 -11.02 -5.19 19.74
C ALA A 65 -11.16 -6.34 18.72
N GLN A 66 -12.32 -6.48 18.08
CA GLN A 66 -12.54 -7.50 17.06
C GLN A 66 -11.76 -7.17 15.80
N MET A 67 -11.82 -5.93 15.33
CA MET A 67 -11.05 -5.49 14.16
C MET A 67 -9.54 -5.57 14.42
N GLN A 68 -9.09 -5.15 15.61
CA GLN A 68 -7.68 -5.21 15.99
C GLN A 68 -7.16 -6.65 15.97
N SER A 69 -7.93 -7.61 16.49
CA SER A 69 -7.57 -9.03 16.45
C SER A 69 -7.40 -9.56 15.01
N ILE A 70 -8.27 -9.13 14.09
CA ILE A 70 -8.16 -9.50 12.67
C ILE A 70 -6.87 -8.93 12.05
N VAL A 71 -6.62 -7.63 12.25
CA VAL A 71 -5.44 -6.96 11.67
C VAL A 71 -4.14 -7.49 12.28
N ASP A 72 -4.13 -7.79 13.58
CA ASP A 72 -2.96 -8.37 14.26
C ASP A 72 -2.65 -9.80 13.78
N GLY A 73 -3.62 -10.49 13.18
CA GLY A 73 -3.43 -11.77 12.52
C GLY A 73 -2.80 -11.67 11.12
N TRP A 74 -2.70 -10.48 10.53
CA TRP A 74 -2.09 -10.28 9.21
C TRP A 74 -0.56 -10.17 9.29
N PRO A 75 0.16 -10.44 8.18
CA PRO A 75 1.57 -10.12 8.11
C PRO A 75 1.83 -8.62 8.29
N ARG A 76 2.79 -8.27 9.14
CA ARG A 76 3.14 -6.87 9.45
C ARG A 76 3.88 -6.16 8.32
N ALA A 77 4.48 -6.91 7.41
CA ALA A 77 5.23 -6.44 6.26
C ALA A 77 5.27 -7.53 5.18
N PHE A 78 5.47 -7.12 3.93
CA PHE A 78 5.71 -8.04 2.83
C PHE A 78 7.16 -7.99 2.38
N THR A 79 7.73 -9.15 2.08
CA THR A 79 8.93 -9.27 1.26
C THR A 79 8.51 -9.46 -0.19
N SER A 80 9.05 -8.64 -1.08
CA SER A 80 8.61 -8.55 -2.48
C SER A 80 9.79 -8.63 -3.47
N GLU A 81 10.90 -9.27 -3.08
CA GLU A 81 12.15 -9.36 -3.85
C GLU A 81 11.93 -9.81 -5.30
N ARG A 82 11.06 -10.80 -5.49
CA ARG A 82 10.71 -11.31 -6.80
C ARG A 82 9.93 -10.31 -7.64
N ALA A 83 8.99 -9.59 -7.06
CA ALA A 83 8.25 -8.57 -7.79
C ALA A 83 9.19 -7.41 -8.19
N LEU A 84 10.09 -7.02 -7.28
CA LEU A 84 11.12 -6.01 -7.53
C LEU A 84 12.08 -6.45 -8.66
N SER A 85 12.49 -7.72 -8.71
CA SER A 85 13.36 -8.23 -9.79
C SER A 85 12.68 -8.31 -11.15
N LEU A 86 11.35 -8.30 -11.19
CA LEU A 86 10.54 -8.16 -12.40
C LEU A 86 10.33 -6.71 -12.83
N GLY A 87 10.86 -5.74 -12.09
CA GLY A 87 10.73 -4.31 -12.37
C GLY A 87 9.47 -3.67 -11.80
N LEU A 88 8.69 -4.40 -10.98
CA LEU A 88 7.58 -3.81 -10.25
C LEU A 88 8.12 -2.91 -9.13
N GLN A 89 7.38 -1.85 -8.79
CA GLN A 89 7.81 -0.85 -7.82
C GLN A 89 6.73 -0.62 -6.78
N ALA A 90 7.14 -0.13 -5.61
CA ALA A 90 6.22 0.36 -4.58
C ALA A 90 6.11 1.88 -4.68
N ASP A 91 5.08 2.45 -4.05
CA ASP A 91 5.07 3.87 -3.71
C ASP A 91 6.35 4.24 -2.94
N ARG A 92 6.88 5.46 -3.13
CA ARG A 92 8.14 5.86 -2.47
C ARG A 92 7.89 6.27 -1.02
N HIS A 93 6.79 6.99 -0.78
CA HIS A 93 6.40 7.48 0.53
C HIS A 93 4.88 7.44 0.71
N VAL A 94 4.41 7.36 1.96
CA VAL A 94 2.97 7.41 2.28
C VAL A 94 2.32 8.72 1.79
N ASP A 95 3.09 9.81 1.70
CA ASP A 95 2.64 11.08 1.14
C ASP A 95 2.28 11.00 -0.36
N ASP A 96 2.89 10.07 -1.11
CA ASP A 96 2.56 9.82 -2.51
C ASP A 96 1.19 9.13 -2.61
N ILE A 97 0.88 8.20 -1.70
CA ILE A 97 -0.42 7.51 -1.63
C ILE A 97 -1.54 8.51 -1.33
N VAL A 98 -1.33 9.39 -0.35
CA VAL A 98 -2.33 10.42 0.00
C VAL A 98 -2.53 11.40 -1.16
N ALA A 99 -1.47 11.82 -1.84
CA ALA A 99 -1.57 12.70 -3.01
C ALA A 99 -2.39 12.05 -4.14
N ALA A 100 -2.07 10.79 -4.49
CA ALA A 100 -2.79 10.06 -5.53
C ALA A 100 -4.30 9.93 -5.21
N TYR A 101 -4.65 9.71 -3.94
CA TYR A 101 -6.06 9.67 -3.51
C TYR A 101 -6.77 11.03 -3.66
N LEU A 102 -6.09 12.14 -3.37
CA LEU A 102 -6.67 13.47 -3.52
C LEU A 102 -6.84 13.85 -4.99
N GLU A 103 -5.85 13.51 -5.82
CA GLU A 103 -5.91 13.72 -7.28
C GLU A 103 -7.09 12.96 -7.89
N SER A 104 -7.27 11.67 -7.56
CA SER A 104 -8.37 10.86 -8.10
C SER A 104 -9.77 11.33 -7.70
N ARG A 105 -9.90 12.18 -6.68
CA ARG A 105 -11.18 12.76 -6.22
C ARG A 105 -11.51 14.09 -6.87
N THR A 106 -10.56 14.69 -7.57
CA THR A 106 -10.77 15.98 -8.25
C THR A 106 -11.32 15.79 -9.67
N ASP A 107 -11.30 14.55 -10.17
CA ASP A 107 -11.87 14.15 -11.46
C ASP A 107 -13.37 13.80 -11.41
N ASP A 108 -14.01 13.88 -10.22
CA ASP A 108 -15.46 13.78 -9.97
C ASP A 108 -16.08 15.17 -9.75
#